data_AF-A0A8C4GGB3-F1
#
_entry.id   AF-A0A8C4GGB3-F1
#
_cell.length_a   1.000
_cell.length_b   1.000
_cell.length_c   1.000
_cell.angle_alpha   90.00
_cell.angle_beta   90.00
_cell.angle_gamma   90.00
#
_symmetry.space_group_name_H-M   'P 1'
#
loop_
_entity.id
_entity.type
_entity.pdbx_description
1 polymer ?
#
loop_
_entity_poly.entity_id
_entity_poly.type
_entity_poly.pdbx_seq_one_letter_code
_entity_poly.pdbx_strand_id
1 'polypeptide(L)'
;MGLLVSGTFLHFGVSTRSVSEEATDPNMSRHLRFVARTVMVENGDVEAAYRILQRLLTKEEIISTVLHKRYYEKPCRERQRLNFERCKRIYHMEMSRKIGFISKTNRVDPWLGS
;
A
#
# COMPACT_ATOMS: atom_id res chain seq x y z
N MET A 1 13.66 -55.10 -18.43
CA MET A 1 12.65 -54.65 -17.45
C MET A 1 13.23 -53.46 -16.71
N GLY A 2 12.96 -52.25 -17.22
CA GLY A 2 13.48 -51.00 -16.67
C GLY A 2 12.47 -50.36 -15.73
N LEU A 3 12.97 -49.78 -14.65
CA LEU A 3 12.30 -48.75 -13.85
C LEU A 3 13.41 -47.88 -13.24
N LEU A 4 13.84 -46.88 -14.03
CA LEU A 4 14.64 -45.74 -13.56
C LEU A 4 13.65 -44.72 -12.98
N VAL A 5 13.53 -44.67 -11.66
CA VAL A 5 12.74 -43.65 -10.96
C VAL A 5 13.57 -42.37 -11.00
N SER A 6 13.24 -41.48 -11.94
CA SER A 6 13.76 -40.12 -12.01
C SER A 6 13.24 -39.31 -10.82
N GLY A 7 13.97 -39.34 -9.71
CA GLY A 7 13.77 -38.43 -8.60
C GLY A 7 14.43 -37.09 -8.91
N THR A 8 13.75 -36.23 -9.65
CA THR A 8 14.10 -34.80 -9.73
C THR A 8 13.78 -34.16 -8.38
N PHE A 9 14.72 -34.27 -7.45
CA PHE A 9 14.78 -33.44 -6.26
C PHE A 9 15.09 -32.02 -6.74
N LEU A 10 14.04 -31.21 -6.89
CA LEU A 10 14.16 -29.77 -7.05
C LEU A 10 14.83 -29.23 -5.78
N HIS A 11 16.14 -29.03 -5.88
CA HIS A 11 16.91 -28.24 -4.94
C HIS A 11 16.38 -26.81 -5.01
N PHE A 12 15.41 -26.48 -4.15
CA PHE A 12 15.02 -25.10 -3.91
C PHE A 12 16.18 -24.45 -3.15
N GLY A 13 17.17 -24.01 -3.92
CA GLY A 13 18.29 -23.25 -3.41
C GLY A 13 17.77 -21.92 -2.89
N VAL A 14 17.49 -21.85 -1.59
CA VAL A 14 17.57 -20.58 -0.87
C VAL A 14 19.03 -20.16 -1.02
N SER A 15 19.28 -19.28 -1.99
CA SER A 15 20.55 -18.59 -2.13
C SER A 15 20.70 -17.65 -0.93
N THR A 16 21.00 -18.21 0.24
CA THR A 16 21.74 -17.50 1.28
C THR A 16 23.13 -17.26 0.70
N ARG A 17 23.27 -16.22 -0.12
CA ARG A 17 24.59 -15.65 -0.38
C ARG A 17 25.10 -15.24 1.00
N SER A 18 26.10 -15.98 1.46
CA SER A 18 26.91 -15.69 2.62
C SER A 18 27.26 -14.20 2.59
N VAL A 19 26.80 -13.48 3.62
CA VAL A 19 27.28 -12.14 3.95
C VAL A 19 28.71 -12.33 4.47
N SER A 20 29.66 -12.54 3.57
CA SER A 20 31.09 -12.55 3.87
C SER A 20 31.70 -11.29 3.29
N GLU A 21 32.13 -10.42 4.21
CA GLU A 21 33.17 -9.40 4.03
C GLU A 21 32.99 -8.42 2.86
N GLU A 22 32.16 -7.40 3.09
CA GLU A 22 32.38 -6.08 2.49
C GLU A 22 32.35 -5.03 3.59
N ALA A 23 33.37 -4.19 3.57
CA ALA A 23 33.67 -3.02 4.40
C ALA A 23 32.49 -2.44 5.21
N THR A 24 32.74 -2.19 6.49
CA THR A 24 31.90 -1.32 7.33
C THR A 24 31.88 0.10 6.74
N ASP A 25 30.90 0.38 5.89
CA ASP A 25 30.55 1.72 5.43
C ASP A 25 30.04 2.54 6.64
N PRO A 26 30.62 3.72 6.94
CA PRO A 26 30.20 4.55 8.09
C PRO A 26 28.74 5.03 8.01
N ASN A 27 28.03 4.76 6.92
CA ASN A 27 26.62 5.10 6.72
C ASN A 27 25.67 3.91 6.92
N MET A 28 25.97 3.00 7.86
CA MET A 28 25.01 1.98 8.26
C MET A 28 23.83 2.62 8.98
N SER A 29 22.63 2.50 8.40
CA SER A 29 21.40 2.99 9.02
C SER A 29 21.25 2.40 10.43
N ARG A 30 20.96 3.25 11.43
CA ARG A 30 20.72 2.82 12.83
C ARG A 30 19.54 1.85 13.00
N HIS A 31 18.77 1.59 11.93
CA HIS A 31 17.59 0.73 11.94
C HIS A 31 17.85 -0.59 11.21
N LEU A 32 17.12 -1.64 11.62
CA LEU A 32 17.16 -2.95 11.00
C LEU A 32 16.72 -2.86 9.53
N ARG A 33 17.53 -3.44 8.63
CA ARG A 33 17.24 -3.51 7.19
C ARG A 33 16.12 -4.53 6.92
N PHE A 34 15.33 -4.29 5.88
CA PHE A 34 14.25 -5.18 5.41
C PHE A 34 13.11 -5.45 6.41
N VAL A 35 13.00 -4.65 7.47
CA VAL A 35 11.88 -4.70 8.42
C VAL A 35 10.77 -3.74 8.00
N ALA A 36 11.12 -2.49 7.70
CA ALA A 36 10.14 -1.47 7.33
C ALA A 36 9.70 -1.63 5.87
N ARG A 37 8.38 -1.57 5.63
CA ARG A 37 7.76 -1.46 4.28
C ARG A 37 8.24 -2.51 3.28
N THR A 38 8.57 -3.71 3.77
CA THR A 38 8.99 -4.85 2.97
C THR A 38 7.81 -5.79 2.78
N VAL A 39 7.64 -6.31 1.56
CA VAL A 39 6.55 -7.25 1.21
C VAL A 39 7.19 -8.50 0.61
N MET A 40 6.77 -9.67 1.10
CA MET A 40 7.19 -10.96 0.56
C MET A 40 6.38 -11.30 -0.69
N VAL A 41 7.02 -11.92 -1.67
CA VAL A 41 6.37 -12.34 -2.92
C VAL A 41 5.91 -13.78 -2.78
N GLU A 42 4.61 -14.02 -2.93
CA GLU A 42 4.04 -15.37 -2.93
C GLU A 42 3.99 -15.93 -4.35
N ASN A 43 4.37 -17.20 -4.52
CA ASN A 43 4.28 -17.96 -5.79
C ASN A 43 4.97 -17.30 -7.00
N GLY A 44 5.92 -16.40 -6.76
CA GLY A 44 6.58 -15.64 -7.83
C GLY A 44 5.73 -14.53 -8.46
N ASP A 45 4.53 -14.24 -7.92
CA ASP A 45 3.68 -13.16 -8.42
C ASP A 45 4.14 -11.79 -7.90
N VAL A 46 5.10 -11.21 -8.61
CA VAL A 46 5.68 -9.89 -8.31
C VAL A 46 4.65 -8.78 -8.46
N GLU A 47 3.71 -8.91 -9.40
CA GLU A 47 2.73 -7.86 -9.68
C GLU A 47 1.73 -7.72 -8.51
N ALA A 48 1.24 -8.82 -7.98
CA ALA A 48 0.39 -8.82 -6.79
C ALA A 48 1.10 -8.21 -5.59
N ALA A 49 2.36 -8.60 -5.34
CA ALA A 49 3.18 -8.05 -4.26
C ALA A 49 3.39 -6.53 -4.41
N TYR A 50 3.66 -6.06 -5.64
CA TYR A 50 3.82 -4.64 -5.92
C TYR A 50 2.52 -3.84 -5.69
N ARG A 51 1.37 -4.39 -6.09
CA ARG A 51 0.06 -3.77 -5.81
C ARG A 51 -0.20 -3.65 -4.30
N ILE A 52 0.18 -4.66 -3.52
CA ILE A 52 0.08 -4.63 -2.05
C ILE A 52 0.99 -3.53 -1.49
N LEU A 53 2.25 -3.49 -1.92
CA LEU A 53 3.21 -2.46 -1.51
C LEU A 53 2.68 -1.05 -1.82
N GLN A 54 2.17 -0.84 -3.04
CA GLN A 54 1.61 0.44 -3.47
C GLN A 54 0.43 0.89 -2.59
N ARG A 55 -0.46 -0.05 -2.21
CA ARG A 55 -1.58 0.24 -1.30
C ARG A 55 -1.10 0.60 0.09
N LEU A 56 -0.10 -0.11 0.62
CA LEU A 56 0.51 0.19 1.92
C LEU A 56 1.10 1.61 1.93
N LEU A 57 1.90 1.95 0.92
CA LEU A 57 2.51 3.28 0.79
C LEU A 57 1.49 4.40 0.61
N THR A 58 0.37 4.11 -0.06
CA THR A 58 -0.73 5.06 -0.25
C THR A 58 -1.51 5.28 1.04
N LYS A 59 -1.79 4.21 1.80
CA LYS A 59 -2.49 4.27 3.09
C LYS A 59 -1.70 5.04 4.15
N GLU A 60 -0.37 4.92 4.14
CA GLU A 60 0.53 5.67 5.03
C GLU A 60 0.80 7.11 4.55
N GLU A 61 0.16 7.57 3.46
CA GLU A 61 0.34 8.91 2.87
C GLU A 61 1.83 9.24 2.53
N ILE A 62 2.67 8.22 2.30
CA ILE A 62 4.09 8.42 1.99
C ILE A 62 4.25 9.02 0.61
N ILE A 63 3.50 8.53 -0.37
CA ILE A 63 3.61 8.98 -1.75
C ILE A 63 3.23 10.46 -1.86
N SER A 64 2.10 10.88 -1.26
CA SER A 64 1.71 12.29 -1.20
C SER A 64 2.77 13.13 -0.48
N THR A 65 3.29 12.64 0.65
CA THR A 65 4.36 13.32 1.39
C THR A 65 5.62 13.53 0.53
N VAL A 66 6.06 12.50 -0.21
CA VAL A 66 7.23 12.59 -1.08
C VAL A 66 6.98 13.59 -2.21
N LEU A 67 5.80 13.58 -2.82
CA LEU A 67 5.43 14.53 -3.86
C LEU A 67 5.41 15.97 -3.35
N HIS A 68 4.85 16.21 -2.16
CA HIS A 68 4.85 17.54 -1.54
C HIS A 68 6.25 18.01 -1.13
N LYS A 69 7.15 17.09 -0.73
CA LYS A 69 8.52 17.41 -0.36
C LYS A 69 9.45 17.66 -1.55
N ARG A 70 9.04 17.37 -2.78
CA ARG A 70 9.85 17.60 -3.99
C ARG A 70 10.22 19.09 -4.17
N TYR A 71 9.32 19.99 -3.78
CA TYR A 71 9.53 21.43 -3.82
C TYR A 71 9.11 22.06 -2.50
N TYR A 72 9.76 23.15 -2.09
CA TYR A 72 9.40 23.85 -0.87
C TYR A 72 7.99 24.46 -0.98
N GLU A 73 7.07 23.98 -0.14
CA GLU A 73 5.75 24.59 0.07
C GLU A 73 5.85 25.67 1.15
N LYS A 74 5.38 26.89 0.84
CA LYS A 74 5.35 27.97 1.84
C LYS A 74 4.37 27.62 2.98
N PRO A 75 4.65 27.98 4.26
CA PRO A 75 3.80 27.59 5.39
C PRO A 75 2.34 28.06 5.29
N CYS A 76 2.10 29.22 4.66
CA CYS A 76 0.75 29.71 4.41
C CYS A 76 -0.03 28.84 3.41
N ARG A 77 0.65 28.28 2.40
CA ARG A 77 0.06 27.40 1.38
C ARG A 77 -0.24 26.04 1.98
N GLU A 78 0.70 25.49 2.76
CA GLU A 78 0.49 24.23 3.48
C GLU A 78 -0.73 24.31 4.41
N ARG A 79 -0.86 25.40 5.20
CA ARG A 79 -2.03 25.59 6.06
C ARG A 79 -3.34 25.66 5.29
N GLN A 80 -3.37 26.35 4.16
CA GLN A 80 -4.55 26.42 3.29
C GLN A 80 -4.93 25.04 2.74
N ARG A 81 -3.93 24.29 2.26
CA ARG A 81 -4.10 22.93 1.75
C ARG A 81 -4.66 21.98 2.81
N LEU A 82 -4.04 21.94 3.98
CA LEU A 82 -4.48 21.08 5.09
C LEU A 82 -5.90 21.41 5.55
N ASN A 83 -6.27 22.70 5.59
CA ASN A 83 -7.63 23.10 5.94
C ASN A 83 -8.64 22.61 4.88
N PHE A 84 -8.32 22.81 3.59
CA PHE A 84 -9.16 22.34 2.50
C PHE A 84 -9.34 20.82 2.53
N GLU A 85 -8.27 20.05 2.71
CA GLU A 85 -8.33 18.59 2.79
C GLU A 85 -9.17 18.09 3.96
N ARG A 86 -9.07 18.75 5.14
CA ARG A 86 -9.90 18.42 6.30
C ARG A 86 -11.38 18.68 6.04
N CYS A 87 -11.72 19.87 5.53
CA CYS A 87 -13.11 20.21 5.21
C CYS A 87 -13.69 19.27 4.14
N LYS A 88 -12.91 18.97 3.09
CA LYS A 88 -13.28 18.02 2.04
C LYS A 88 -13.53 16.62 2.61
N ARG A 89 -12.68 16.15 3.52
CA ARG A 89 -12.84 14.84 4.19
C ARG A 89 -14.13 14.79 4.99
N ILE A 90 -14.40 15.81 5.81
CA ILE A 90 -15.63 15.89 6.61
C ILE A 90 -16.86 15.86 5.69
N TYR A 91 -16.86 16.69 4.64
CA TYR A 91 -17.95 16.74 3.68
C TYR A 91 -18.20 15.40 3.01
N HIS A 92 -17.18 14.73 2.47
CA HIS A 92 -17.35 13.43 1.82
C HIS A 92 -17.81 12.35 2.78
N MET A 93 -17.33 12.37 4.02
CA MET A 93 -17.73 11.43 5.06
C MET A 93 -19.21 11.62 5.41
N GLU A 94 -19.66 12.85 5.69
CA GLU A 94 -21.08 13.12 5.97
C GLU A 94 -21.97 12.86 4.77
N MET A 95 -21.53 13.22 3.56
CA MET A 95 -22.28 12.96 2.35
C MET A 95 -22.47 11.46 2.11
N SER A 96 -21.41 10.67 2.32
CA SER A 96 -21.48 9.20 2.22
C SER A 96 -22.46 8.61 3.24
N ARG A 97 -22.50 9.14 4.47
CA ARG A 97 -23.49 8.75 5.48
C ARG A 97 -24.92 9.10 5.06
N LYS A 98 -25.13 10.31 4.53
CA LYS A 98 -26.44 10.75 4.03
C LYS A 98 -26.91 9.88 2.86
N ILE A 99 -26.04 9.58 1.90
CA ILE A 99 -26.34 8.69 0.78
C ILE A 99 -26.72 7.31 1.30
N GLY A 100 -25.93 6.73 2.21
CA GLY A 100 -26.24 5.42 2.80
C GLY A 100 -27.56 5.40 3.56
N PHE A 101 -27.95 6.52 4.18
CA PHE A 101 -29.25 6.68 4.84
C PHE A 101 -30.40 6.74 3.83
N ILE A 102 -30.34 7.65 2.85
CA ILE A 102 -31.39 7.86 1.84
C ILE A 102 -31.53 6.66 0.91
N SER A 103 -30.44 5.94 0.63
CA SER A 103 -30.46 4.74 -0.20
C SER A 103 -31.40 3.67 0.34
N LYS A 104 -31.65 3.62 1.66
CA LYS A 104 -32.64 2.70 2.27
C LYS A 104 -34.08 3.00 1.86
N THR A 105 -34.37 4.25 1.50
CA THR A 105 -35.69 4.67 1.03
C THR A 105 -35.82 4.64 -0.49
N ASN A 106 -34.77 4.22 -1.23
CA ASN A 106 -34.80 4.08 -2.68
C ASN A 106 -35.53 2.79 -3.11
N ARG A 107 -36.83 2.74 -2.87
CA ARG A 107 -37.75 1.66 -3.23
C ARG A 107 -38.80 2.17 -4.21
N VAL A 108 -39.44 1.27 -4.95
CA VAL A 108 -40.62 1.61 -5.77
C VAL A 108 -41.68 2.22 -4.85
N ASP A 109 -42.37 3.25 -5.33
CA ASP A 109 -43.42 3.91 -4.57
C ASP A 109 -44.47 2.89 -4.13
N PRO A 110 -44.71 2.73 -2.81
CA PRO A 110 -45.73 1.82 -2.32
C PRO A 110 -47.16 2.27 -2.68
N TRP A 111 -47.38 3.53 -3.06
CA TRP A 111 -48.72 4.08 -3.33
C TRP A 111 -48.92 4.43 -4.80
N LEU A 112 -48.81 3.42 -5.67
CA LEU A 112 -49.11 3.57 -7.09
C LEU A 112 -50.61 3.88 -7.29
N GLY A 113 -50.92 5.13 -7.65
CA GLY A 113 -52.27 5.53 -8.09
C GLY A 113 -53.10 6.41 -7.15
N SER A 114 -52.50 6.99 -6.10
CA SER A 114 -53.06 8.17 -5.40
C SER A 114 -52.48 9.47 -5.93
#